data_AF-T1BND2-F1
#
_entry.id   AF-T1BND2-F1
#
_cell.length_a   1.000
_cell.length_b   1.000
_cell.length_c   1.000
_cell.angle_alpha   90.00
_cell.angle_beta   90.00
_cell.angle_gamma   90.00
#
_symmetry.space_group_name_H-M   'P 1'
#
loop_
_entity.id
_entity.type
_entity.pdbx_description
1 polymer ?
#
loop_
_entity_poly.entity_id
_entity_poly.type
_entity_poly.pdbx_seq_one_letter_code
_entity_poly.pdbx_strand_id
1 'polypeptide(L)' 'FVDPQDANVLYTVSTAMYRSTNGGITFHAFKGAPGGEDYHSLWIDPQNGKRMEVASDQGASVTLDGGR' A
#
# COMPACT_ATOMS: atom_id res chain seq x y z
N PHE A 1 -2.73 7.12 -1.25
CA PHE A 1 -4.00 6.42 -0.96
C PHE A 1 -4.23 6.43 0.54
N VAL A 2 -5.48 6.56 0.97
CA VAL A 2 -5.88 6.59 2.38
C VAL A 2 -6.74 5.36 2.62
N ASP A 3 -6.52 4.66 3.74
CA ASP A 3 -7.38 3.55 4.13
C ASP A 3 -8.81 4.09 4.41
N PRO A 4 -9.86 3.50 3.80
CA PRO A 4 -11.23 3.98 3.94
C PRO A 4 -11.81 3.78 5.36
N GLN A 5 -11.19 2.94 6.19
CA GLN A 5 -11.65 2.66 7.57
C GLN A 5 -10.82 3.40 8.64
N ASP A 6 -9.61 3.85 8.31
CA ASP A 6 -8.75 4.63 9.21
C ASP A 6 -7.91 5.67 8.45
N ALA A 7 -8.28 6.94 8.59
CA ALA A 7 -7.58 8.05 7.93
C ALA A 7 -6.11 8.23 8.37
N ASN A 8 -5.68 7.59 9.47
CA ASN A 8 -4.28 7.60 9.89
C ASN A 8 -3.40 6.61 9.13
N VAL A 9 -4.01 5.67 8.40
CA VAL A 9 -3.30 4.69 7.57
C VAL A 9 -3.25 5.19 6.13
N LEU A 10 -2.05 5.48 5.65
CA LEU A 10 -1.81 6.00 4.30
C LEU A 10 -0.77 5.17 3.58
N TYR A 11 -0.96 5.02 2.28
CA TYR A 11 -0.03 4.35 1.39
C TYR A 11 0.43 5.31 0.29
N THR A 12 1.72 5.30 -0.01
CA THR A 12 2.28 5.91 -1.22
C THR A 12 2.84 4.81 -2.11
N VAL A 13 2.73 5.02 -3.42
CA VAL A 13 3.24 4.10 -4.45
C VAL A 13 4.22 4.87 -5.34
N SER A 14 5.32 4.22 -5.68
CA SER A 14 6.39 4.66 -6.59
C SER A 14 7.28 3.43 -6.83
N THR A 15 8.60 3.59 -6.97
CA THR A 15 9.56 2.48 -7.04
C THR A 15 9.43 1.47 -5.89
N ALA A 16 8.95 1.91 -4.72
CA ALA A 16 8.48 1.02 -3.64
C ALA A 16 7.17 1.57 -3.03
N MET A 17 6.44 0.69 -2.35
CA MET A 17 5.30 1.11 -1.52
C MET A 17 5.78 1.48 -0.13
N TYR A 18 5.27 2.60 0.39
CA TYR A 18 5.47 2.99 1.76
C TYR A 18 4.13 3.15 2.48
N ARG A 19 4.12 2.84 3.77
CA ARG A 19 2.95 2.96 4.65
C ARG A 19 3.24 3.92 5.80
N SER A 20 2.31 4.81 6.05
CA SER A 20 2.17 5.57 7.29
C SER A 20 1.01 4.99 8.10
N THR A 21 1.15 5.00 9.42
CA THR A 21 0.08 4.67 10.38
C THR A 21 -0.14 5.80 11.39
N ASN A 22 0.34 7.00 11.07
CA ASN A 22 0.29 8.18 11.93
C ASN A 22 -0.09 9.44 11.14
N GLY A 23 -1.03 9.31 10.20
CA GLY A 23 -1.58 10.45 9.47
C GLY A 23 -0.61 11.10 8.49
N GLY A 24 0.41 10.37 8.03
CA GLY A 24 1.39 10.86 7.07
C GLY A 24 2.61 11.56 7.68
N ILE A 25 2.81 11.50 9.00
CA ILE A 25 3.98 12.08 9.66
C ILE A 25 5.24 11.28 9.34
N THR A 26 5.19 9.95 9.43
CA THR A 26 6.29 9.06 9.03
C THR A 26 5.82 7.96 8.11
N PHE A 27 6.71 7.54 7.20
CA PHE A 27 6.47 6.47 6.24
C PHE A 27 7.57 5.41 6.35
N HIS A 28 7.16 4.15 6.33
CA HIS A 28 8.05 2.99 6.38
C HIS A 28 7.85 2.13 5.14
N ALA A 29 8.91 1.45 4.70
CA ALA A 29 8.82 0.51 3.58
C ALA A 29 7.76 -0.55 3.88
N PHE A 30 6.85 -0.75 2.94
CA PHE A 30 5.76 -1.70 3.05
C PHE A 30 5.97 -2.88 2.11
N LYS A 31 6.29 -2.61 0.83
CA LYS A 31 6.52 -3.63 -0.18
C LYS A 31 7.49 -3.11 -1.25
N GLY A 32 8.37 -3.98 -1.72
CA GLY A 32 9.23 -3.73 -2.87
C GLY A 32 10.52 -2.96 -2.62
N ALA A 33 10.74 -2.40 -1.43
CA ALA A 33 12.05 -1.86 -1.07
C ALA A 33 13.00 -2.99 -0.60
N PRO A 34 14.29 -2.97 -1.00
CA PRO A 34 14.95 -2.04 -1.92
C PRO A 34 14.85 -2.43 -3.42
N GLY A 35 14.07 -3.47 -3.75
CA GLY A 35 14.00 -4.09 -5.08
C GLY A 35 13.45 -3.24 -6.23
N GLY A 36 12.64 -2.20 -5.96
CA GLY A 36 12.28 -1.22 -6.99
C GLY A 36 11.22 -1.69 -8.01
N GLU A 37 10.20 -2.44 -7.57
CA GLU A 37 9.20 -3.09 -8.43
C GLU A 37 8.31 -2.12 -9.25
N ASP A 38 8.37 -0.81 -8.96
CA ASP A 38 7.62 0.29 -9.58
C ASP A 38 6.09 0.14 -9.60
N TYR A 39 5.47 0.59 -8.51
CA TYR A 39 4.04 0.53 -8.25
C TYR A 39 3.32 1.79 -8.73
N HIS A 40 2.23 1.60 -9.49
CA HIS A 40 1.51 2.71 -10.12
C HIS A 40 0.10 2.89 -9.59
N SER A 41 -0.51 1.86 -9.02
CA SER A 41 -1.91 1.89 -8.58
C SER A 41 -2.14 0.98 -7.38
N LEU A 42 -3.04 1.41 -6.50
CA LEU A 42 -3.48 0.69 -5.32
C LEU A 42 -5.00 0.85 -5.19
N TRP A 43 -5.69 -0.26 -4.98
CA TRP A 43 -7.07 -0.30 -4.54
C TRP A 43 -7.14 -0.89 -3.13
N ILE A 44 -8.00 -0.31 -2.30
CA ILE A 44 -8.24 -0.74 -0.92
C ILE A 44 -9.73 -1.01 -0.77
N ASP A 45 -10.08 -2.20 -0.26
CA ASP A 45 -11.47 -2.59 -0.04
C ASP A 45 -12.14 -1.63 0.97
N PRO A 46 -13.23 -0.94 0.62
CA PRO A 46 -13.92 -0.01 1.51
C PRO A 46 -14.50 -0.65 2.77
N GLN A 47 -14.69 -1.97 2.77
CA GLN A 47 -15.24 -2.72 3.90
C GLN A 47 -14.16 -3.42 4.73
N ASN A 48 -12.92 -3.52 4.23
CA ASN A 48 -11.83 -4.19 4.93
C ASN A 48 -10.45 -3.74 4.40
N GLY A 49 -9.81 -2.78 5.06
CA GLY A 49 -8.50 -2.23 4.65
C GLY A 49 -7.34 -3.25 4.56
N LYS A 50 -7.53 -4.49 5.05
CA LYS A 50 -6.55 -5.59 4.88
C LYS A 50 -6.59 -6.21 3.49
N ARG A 51 -7.67 -5.99 2.73
CA ARG A 51 -7.83 -6.49 1.37
C ARG A 51 -7.46 -5.39 0.40
N MET A 52 -6.41 -5.63 -0.37
CA MET A 52 -5.85 -4.65 -1.29
C MET A 52 -5.39 -5.33 -2.57
N GLU A 53 -5.49 -4.59 -3.67
CA GLU A 53 -4.91 -4.95 -4.96
C GLU A 53 -3.91 -3.87 -5.36
N VAL A 54 -2.72 -4.28 -5.80
CA VAL A 54 -1.68 -3.35 -6.23
C VAL A 54 -1.13 -3.77 -7.59
N ALA A 55 -0.91 -2.79 -8.47
CA ALA A 55 -0.32 -3.00 -9.78
C ALA A 55 1.08 -2.36 -9.88
N SER A 56 2.01 -3.12 -10.45
CA SER A 56 3.38 -2.70 -10.75
C SER A 56 3.80 -3.15 -12.15
N ASP A 57 5.02 -2.78 -12.58
CA ASP A 57 5.63 -3.30 -13.82
C ASP A 57 5.69 -4.83 -13.88
N GLN A 58 5.72 -5.49 -12.73
CA GLN A 58 5.79 -6.96 -12.61
C GLN A 58 4.42 -7.63 -12.62
N GLY A 59 3.34 -6.85 -12.73
CA GLY A 59 1.96 -7.32 -12.71
C GLY A 59 1.19 -6.94 -11.44
N ALA A 60 0.08 -7.63 -11.20
CA ALA A 60 -0.80 -7.37 -10.07
C ALA A 60 -0.51 -8.30 -8.88
N SER A 61 -0.60 -7.78 -7.67
CA SER A 61 -0.54 -8.54 -6.42
C SER A 61 -1.75 -8.23 -5.55
N VAL A 62 -2.25 -9.24 -4.83
CA VAL A 62 -3.39 -9.13 -3.92
C VAL A 62 -2.97 -9.53 -2.52
N THR A 63 -3.40 -8.79 -1.51
CA THR A 63 -3.34 -9.22 -0.12
C THR A 63 -4.73 -9.34 0.46
N LEU A 64 -4.91 -10.28 1.39
CA LEU A 64 -6.13 -10.49 2.17
C LEU A 64 -5.91 -10.23 3.68
N ASP A 65 -4.70 -9.89 4.08
CA ASP A 65 -4.25 -9.81 5.47
C ASP A 65 -3.41 -8.55 5.80
N GLY A 66 -3.43 -7.54 4.92
CA GLY A 66 -2.73 -6.28 5.12
C GLY A 66 -1.25 -6.32 4.76
N GLY A 67 -0.86 -7.26 3.89
CA GLY A 67 0.49 -7.42 3.35
C GLY A 67 1.45 -8.15 4.28
N ARG A 68 0.98 -9.19 4.97
CA ARG A 68 1.81 -10.01 5.88
C ARG A 68 2.45 -11.21 5.16
#